data_AF-A0A815GEM4-F1
#
_entry.id   AF-A0A815GEM4-F1
#
_cell.length_a   1.000
_cell.length_b   1.000
_cell.length_c   1.000
_cell.angle_alpha   90.00
_cell.angle_beta   90.00
_cell.angle_gamma   90.00
#
_symmetry.space_group_name_H-M   'P 1'
#
loop_
_entity.id
_entity.type
_entity.pdbx_description
1 polymer ?
#
loop_
_entity_poly.entity_id
_entity_poly.type
_entity_poly.pdbx_seq_one_letter_code
_entity_poly.pdbx_strand_id
1 'polypeptide(L)'
;FKYRIRFCWWGAEEVGLLGSNFHVKQAKIATTVGERLQDYLINLNYDMLGSPNYIFGIYDGQTAAPDTPSQALPGSNKITTFFRDWFHTHKLPWNNTEFDGRSDYGPFLAEGIVAGGLFSGGDDVKTQETRDYYDQMLGQGMGGIAGAFQDPCYHKACDSIQNINEFAFEKMVQAAAYALESLARQDNLTQWLYPNGKFTRSNNESPQRKYNSVNEYFGLPYF
;
A
#
# COMPACT_ATOMS: atom_id res chain seq x y z
N PHE A 1 12.35 15.44 11.90
CA PHE A 1 11.01 15.07 11.40
C PHE A 1 9.95 15.71 12.29
N LYS A 2 8.82 16.12 11.70
CA LYS A 2 7.67 16.70 12.43
C LYS A 2 6.71 15.62 12.95
N TYR A 3 6.79 14.42 12.36
CA TYR A 3 5.99 13.25 12.73
C TYR A 3 6.89 12.06 13.09
N ARG A 4 6.40 11.20 13.98
CA ARG A 4 7.09 9.96 14.36
C ARG A 4 6.90 8.91 13.27
N ILE A 5 7.99 8.24 12.92
CA ILE A 5 7.99 7.08 12.02
C ILE A 5 8.00 5.80 12.88
N ARG A 6 7.22 4.80 12.48
CA ARG A 6 7.22 3.46 13.04
C ARG A 6 7.33 2.46 11.90
N PHE A 7 8.33 1.60 11.97
CA PHE A 7 8.46 0.45 11.08
C PHE A 7 7.82 -0.77 11.73
N CYS A 8 7.07 -1.53 10.95
CA CYS A 8 6.40 -2.75 11.37
C CYS A 8 6.70 -3.86 10.38
N TRP A 9 6.98 -5.06 10.89
CA TRP A 9 7.05 -6.30 10.11
C TRP A 9 5.96 -7.21 10.62
N TRP A 10 5.02 -7.55 9.74
CA TRP A 10 3.84 -8.31 10.11
C TRP A 10 4.11 -9.80 9.98
N GLY A 11 3.74 -10.56 11.01
CA GLY A 11 3.70 -12.01 10.94
C GLY A 11 2.33 -12.48 10.45
N ALA A 12 2.29 -13.66 9.84
CA ALA A 12 1.05 -14.33 9.47
C ALA A 12 0.11 -13.50 8.56
N GLU A 13 0.70 -12.75 7.62
CA GLU A 13 0.00 -12.05 6.55
C GLU A 13 -0.71 -13.07 5.63
N GLU A 14 0.05 -14.07 5.16
CA GLU A 14 -0.39 -15.11 4.21
C GLU A 14 -1.53 -16.01 4.69
N VAL A 15 -1.84 -15.99 5.98
CA VAL A 15 -2.94 -16.75 6.59
C VAL A 15 -4.10 -15.84 7.01
N GLY A 16 -4.20 -14.65 6.39
CA GLY A 16 -5.30 -13.71 6.59
C GLY A 16 -4.96 -12.49 7.46
N LEU A 17 -3.82 -11.85 7.20
CA LEU A 17 -3.42 -10.56 7.78
C LEU A 17 -3.40 -10.58 9.31
N LEU A 18 -3.07 -11.72 9.95
CA LEU A 18 -3.32 -11.92 11.38
C LEU A 18 -2.49 -10.96 12.25
N GLY A 19 -1.24 -10.68 11.85
CA GLY A 19 -0.34 -9.79 12.58
C GLY A 19 -0.82 -8.33 12.59
N SER A 20 -1.11 -7.77 11.41
CA SER A 20 -1.62 -6.39 11.27
C SER A 20 -3.03 -6.25 11.87
N ASN A 21 -3.90 -7.25 11.70
CA ASN A 21 -5.20 -7.30 12.38
C ASN A 21 -5.06 -7.24 13.90
N PHE A 22 -4.18 -8.06 14.47
CA PHE A 22 -3.92 -8.07 15.90
C PHE A 22 -3.40 -6.70 16.36
N HIS A 23 -2.45 -6.12 15.64
CA HIS A 23 -1.90 -4.81 15.96
C HIS A 23 -2.96 -3.71 16.00
N VAL A 24 -3.81 -3.61 14.97
CA VAL A 24 -4.89 -2.61 14.91
C VAL A 24 -5.89 -2.82 16.06
N LYS A 25 -6.27 -4.08 16.36
CA LYS A 25 -7.14 -4.40 17.50
C LYS A 25 -6.54 -3.95 18.84
N GLN A 26 -5.23 -4.15 19.06
CA GLN A 26 -4.55 -3.67 20.26
C GLN A 26 -4.45 -2.15 20.29
N ALA A 27 -4.11 -1.51 19.18
CA ALA A 27 -4.02 -0.06 19.08
C ALA A 27 -5.38 0.63 19.38
N LYS A 28 -6.50 -0.03 19.06
CA LYS A 28 -7.84 0.46 19.43
C LYS A 28 -8.03 0.52 20.94
N ILE A 29 -7.46 -0.37 21.74
CA ILE A 29 -7.68 -0.38 23.20
C ILE A 29 -6.50 0.21 23.99
N ALA A 30 -5.40 0.54 23.30
CA ALA A 30 -4.24 1.15 23.91
C ALA A 30 -4.57 2.52 24.55
N THR A 31 -3.90 2.82 25.66
CA THR A 31 -3.96 4.11 26.35
C THR A 31 -2.66 4.90 26.22
N THR A 32 -1.55 4.22 25.93
CA THR A 32 -0.21 4.79 25.75
C THR A 32 -0.13 5.65 24.50
N VAL A 33 0.26 6.92 24.64
CA VAL A 33 0.48 7.85 23.51
C VAL A 33 1.47 7.25 22.52
N GLY A 34 1.11 7.29 21.24
CA GLY A 34 1.86 6.71 20.14
C GLY A 34 1.53 5.25 19.87
N GLU A 35 0.84 4.54 20.77
CA GLU A 35 0.33 3.17 20.54
C GLU A 35 -1.17 3.15 20.24
N ARG A 36 -1.86 4.28 20.40
CA ARG A 36 -3.30 4.35 20.16
C ARG A 36 -3.56 4.50 18.68
N LEU A 37 -4.61 3.84 18.20
CA LEU A 37 -5.03 3.94 16.80
C LEU A 37 -5.23 5.40 16.35
N GLN A 38 -5.79 6.25 17.23
CA GLN A 38 -6.01 7.67 16.96
C GLN A 38 -4.72 8.50 16.78
N ASP A 39 -3.56 7.98 17.18
CA ASP A 39 -2.27 8.63 16.98
C ASP A 39 -1.70 8.31 15.57
N TYR A 40 -2.22 7.29 14.88
CA TYR A 40 -1.75 6.88 13.55
C TYR A 40 -2.36 7.76 12.46
N LEU A 41 -1.55 8.33 11.58
CA LEU A 41 -2.02 9.18 10.49
C LEU A 41 -2.07 8.46 9.14
N ILE A 42 -1.09 7.59 8.90
CA ILE A 42 -0.90 6.92 7.63
C ILE A 42 -0.27 5.55 7.87
N ASN A 43 -0.72 4.56 7.09
CA ASN A 43 -0.02 3.30 6.86
C ASN A 43 0.53 3.30 5.43
N LEU A 44 1.85 3.16 5.28
CA LEU A 44 2.47 2.93 3.98
C LEU A 44 2.86 1.46 3.92
N ASN A 45 2.25 0.72 3.00
CA ASN A 45 2.46 -0.71 2.85
C ASN A 45 3.33 -1.01 1.63
N TYR A 46 4.21 -1.99 1.79
CA TYR A 46 5.18 -2.37 0.80
C TYR A 46 5.23 -3.88 0.78
N ASP A 47 4.48 -4.46 -0.13
CA ASP A 47 4.32 -5.89 -0.26
C ASP A 47 4.67 -6.25 -1.69
N MET A 48 5.67 -7.11 -1.86
CA MET A 48 6.41 -7.39 -3.09
C MET A 48 6.93 -6.11 -3.79
N LEU A 49 8.24 -5.85 -3.72
CA LEU A 49 8.89 -4.69 -4.37
C LEU A 49 9.92 -5.06 -5.44
N GLY A 50 10.13 -6.34 -5.73
CA GLY A 50 11.25 -6.81 -6.55
C GLY A 50 10.91 -7.85 -7.63
N SER A 51 9.66 -7.96 -8.07
CA SER A 51 9.22 -9.03 -8.99
C SER A 51 10.08 -9.10 -10.27
N PRO A 52 10.44 -10.28 -10.79
CA PRO A 52 11.34 -10.40 -11.95
C PRO A 52 10.84 -9.70 -13.22
N ASN A 53 9.54 -9.82 -13.50
CA ASN A 53 8.85 -9.19 -14.63
C ASN A 53 7.99 -8.01 -14.13
N TYR A 54 8.65 -7.15 -13.34
CA TYR A 54 8.08 -6.07 -12.53
C TYR A 54 7.11 -5.13 -13.25
N ILE A 55 6.20 -4.57 -12.48
CA ILE A 55 5.61 -3.26 -12.71
C ILE A 55 6.08 -2.30 -11.60
N PHE A 56 6.05 -1.00 -11.84
CA PHE A 56 6.13 0.03 -10.80
C PHE A 56 4.70 0.38 -10.36
N GLY A 57 4.11 -0.53 -9.59
CA GLY A 57 2.72 -0.46 -9.15
C GLY A 57 2.53 0.48 -7.97
N ILE A 58 1.47 1.26 -8.02
CA ILE A 58 1.02 2.19 -6.98
C ILE A 58 -0.40 1.79 -6.61
N TYR A 59 -0.68 1.62 -5.31
CA TYR A 59 -2.06 1.40 -4.87
C TYR A 59 -2.95 2.60 -5.24
N ASP A 60 -4.02 2.36 -6.00
CA ASP A 60 -4.91 3.42 -6.47
C ASP A 60 -6.05 3.65 -5.47
N GLY A 61 -5.90 4.67 -4.62
CA GLY A 61 -6.88 5.03 -3.60
C GLY A 61 -8.31 5.25 -4.13
N GLN A 62 -8.46 5.52 -5.43
CA GLN A 62 -9.76 5.71 -6.09
C GLN A 62 -10.50 4.38 -6.34
N THR A 63 -9.80 3.25 -6.26
CA THR A 63 -10.36 1.90 -6.42
C THR A 63 -10.72 1.26 -5.08
N ALA A 64 -10.63 2.01 -3.98
CA ALA A 64 -11.03 1.55 -2.65
C ALA A 64 -12.47 1.01 -2.63
N ALA A 65 -12.69 -0.04 -1.84
CA ALA A 65 -14.02 -0.64 -1.68
C ALA A 65 -15.05 0.42 -1.22
N PRO A 66 -16.32 0.36 -1.68
CA PRO A 66 -17.33 1.37 -1.37
C PRO A 66 -17.62 1.58 0.12
N ASP A 67 -17.37 0.57 0.95
CA ASP A 67 -17.55 0.63 2.40
C ASP A 67 -16.32 1.15 3.16
N THR A 68 -15.22 1.48 2.44
CA THR A 68 -14.03 2.13 2.98
C THR A 68 -14.42 3.43 3.70
N PRO A 69 -13.93 3.71 4.93
CA PRO A 69 -14.31 4.90 5.65
C PRO A 69 -13.89 6.16 4.88
N SER A 70 -14.88 6.97 4.51
CA SER A 70 -14.72 8.08 3.56
C SER A 70 -13.68 9.12 3.98
N GLN A 71 -13.39 9.24 5.28
CA GLN A 71 -12.35 10.13 5.80
C GLN A 71 -10.92 9.73 5.37
N ALA A 72 -10.67 8.46 5.07
CA ALA A 72 -9.34 8.00 4.62
C ALA A 72 -9.12 8.24 3.12
N LEU A 73 -10.18 8.28 2.32
CA LEU A 73 -10.08 8.34 0.86
C LEU A 73 -9.33 9.57 0.32
N PRO A 74 -9.58 10.82 0.80
CA PRO A 74 -8.85 11.98 0.30
C PRO A 74 -7.34 11.87 0.53
N GLY A 75 -6.93 11.35 1.68
CA GLY A 75 -5.52 11.14 1.99
C GLY A 75 -4.92 10.02 1.16
N SER A 76 -5.59 8.88 1.02
CA SER A 76 -5.10 7.75 0.22
C SER A 76 -4.93 8.14 -1.26
N ASN A 77 -5.86 8.93 -1.80
CA ASN A 77 -5.75 9.50 -3.15
C ASN A 77 -4.55 10.45 -3.29
N LYS A 78 -4.29 11.27 -2.27
CA LYS A 78 -3.11 12.15 -2.27
C LYS A 78 -1.81 11.36 -2.22
N ILE A 79 -1.76 10.25 -1.49
CA ILE A 79 -0.59 9.35 -1.48
C ILE A 79 -0.39 8.68 -2.84
N THR A 80 -1.49 8.28 -3.50
CA THR A 80 -1.46 7.76 -4.87
C THR A 80 -0.82 8.79 -5.82
N THR A 81 -1.30 10.04 -5.81
CA THR A 81 -0.73 11.12 -6.62
C THR A 81 0.73 11.40 -6.25
N PHE A 82 1.06 11.40 -4.96
CA PHE A 82 2.42 11.63 -4.48
C PHE A 82 3.43 10.62 -5.08
N PHE A 83 3.08 9.33 -5.12
CA PHE A 83 3.93 8.33 -5.79
C PHE A 83 3.96 8.52 -7.30
N ARG A 84 2.82 8.78 -7.96
CA ARG A 84 2.78 9.03 -9.41
C ARG A 84 3.68 10.19 -9.81
N ASP A 85 3.66 11.27 -9.04
CA ASP A 85 4.51 12.45 -9.26
C ASP A 85 5.99 12.09 -9.10
N TRP A 86 6.34 11.23 -8.15
CA TRP A 86 7.71 10.75 -7.99
C TRP A 86 8.17 9.96 -9.23
N PHE A 87 7.43 8.93 -9.66
CA PHE A 87 7.81 8.14 -10.85
C PHE A 87 7.86 9.02 -12.10
N HIS A 88 6.90 9.93 -12.27
CA HIS A 88 6.87 10.90 -13.36
C HIS A 88 8.13 11.79 -13.38
N THR A 89 8.48 12.39 -12.24
CA THR A 89 9.64 13.29 -12.11
C THR A 89 10.95 12.55 -12.40
N HIS A 90 11.01 11.26 -12.07
CA HIS A 90 12.18 10.41 -12.32
C HIS A 90 12.16 9.75 -13.71
N LYS A 91 11.17 10.09 -14.57
CA LYS A 91 11.00 9.54 -15.91
C LYS A 91 10.90 8.01 -15.92
N LEU A 92 10.26 7.45 -14.90
CA LEU A 92 9.98 6.03 -14.77
C LEU A 92 8.51 5.77 -15.14
N PRO A 93 8.20 4.60 -15.72
CA PRO A 93 6.82 4.18 -15.91
C PRO A 93 6.15 3.90 -14.55
N TRP A 94 4.83 3.82 -14.53
CA TRP A 94 4.07 3.34 -13.38
C TRP A 94 2.73 2.74 -13.80
N ASN A 95 2.16 1.90 -12.94
CA ASN A 95 0.82 1.37 -13.09
C ASN A 95 0.02 1.59 -11.81
N ASN A 96 -1.29 1.74 -11.95
CA ASN A 96 -2.18 1.57 -10.82
C ASN A 96 -2.38 0.09 -10.52
N THR A 97 -2.56 -0.19 -9.24
CA THR A 97 -2.85 -1.51 -8.70
C THR A 97 -4.06 -1.39 -7.78
N GLU A 98 -4.80 -2.49 -7.63
CA GLU A 98 -6.03 -2.48 -6.84
C GLU A 98 -5.75 -2.11 -5.38
N PHE A 99 -6.69 -1.35 -4.80
CA PHE A 99 -6.65 -0.94 -3.40
C PHE A 99 -7.78 -1.62 -2.61
N ASP A 100 -7.76 -2.94 -2.67
CA ASP A 100 -8.82 -3.86 -2.27
C ASP A 100 -8.72 -4.36 -0.82
N GLY A 101 -7.66 -3.97 -0.09
CA GLY A 101 -7.44 -4.36 1.30
C GLY A 101 -6.76 -5.72 1.49
N ARG A 102 -6.25 -6.37 0.44
CA ARG A 102 -5.63 -7.70 0.46
C ARG A 102 -4.20 -7.79 0.99
N SER A 103 -3.70 -6.73 1.63
CA SER A 103 -2.39 -6.73 2.30
C SER A 103 -2.49 -5.93 3.60
N ASP A 104 -1.40 -5.79 4.34
CA ASP A 104 -1.41 -5.30 5.73
C ASP A 104 -1.86 -3.84 5.91
N TYR A 105 -2.08 -3.09 4.82
CA TYR A 105 -2.78 -1.80 4.88
C TYR A 105 -4.28 -1.93 5.16
N GLY A 106 -4.90 -3.06 4.79
CA GLY A 106 -6.34 -3.30 4.88
C GLY A 106 -6.91 -3.05 6.29
N PRO A 107 -6.35 -3.63 7.36
CA PRO A 107 -6.81 -3.40 8.72
C PRO A 107 -6.74 -1.93 9.16
N PHE A 108 -5.76 -1.17 8.67
CA PHE A 108 -5.64 0.26 8.97
C PHE A 108 -6.69 1.07 8.20
N LEU A 109 -6.84 0.78 6.90
CA LEU A 109 -7.80 1.43 6.03
C LEU A 109 -9.24 1.22 6.52
N ALA A 110 -9.58 0.00 6.94
CA ALA A 110 -10.90 -0.35 7.48
C ALA A 110 -11.26 0.39 8.78
N GLU A 111 -10.26 0.96 9.47
CA GLU A 111 -10.46 1.83 10.64
C GLU A 111 -10.36 3.33 10.31
N GLY A 112 -10.25 3.68 9.03
CA GLY A 112 -10.20 5.07 8.55
C GLY A 112 -8.82 5.72 8.71
N ILE A 113 -7.76 4.92 8.88
CA ILE A 113 -6.39 5.41 8.74
C ILE A 113 -6.09 5.51 7.24
N VAL A 114 -5.50 6.63 6.81
CA VAL A 114 -5.06 6.76 5.41
C VAL A 114 -4.06 5.65 5.10
N ALA A 115 -4.18 5.07 3.92
CA ALA A 115 -3.24 4.06 3.47
C ALA A 115 -2.79 4.32 2.02
N GLY A 116 -1.66 3.75 1.68
CA GLY A 116 -1.11 3.76 0.33
C GLY A 116 0.15 2.92 0.30
N GLY A 117 0.79 2.80 -0.85
CA GLY A 117 1.89 1.86 -0.98
C GLY A 117 2.27 1.56 -2.40
N LEU A 118 3.20 0.62 -2.52
CA LEU A 118 3.80 0.19 -3.76
C LEU A 118 3.74 -1.34 -3.87
N PHE A 119 3.64 -1.82 -5.09
CA PHE A 119 3.58 -3.24 -5.45
C PHE A 119 4.32 -3.46 -6.76
N SER A 120 5.16 -4.49 -6.86
CA SER A 120 5.93 -4.76 -8.08
C SER A 120 5.33 -5.83 -8.98
N GLY A 121 4.24 -6.47 -8.57
CA GLY A 121 3.57 -7.52 -9.33
C GLY A 121 3.60 -8.88 -8.66
N GLY A 122 2.64 -9.73 -8.99
CA GLY A 122 2.45 -11.06 -8.40
C GLY A 122 2.05 -12.08 -9.45
N ASP A 123 0.91 -12.74 -9.26
CA ASP A 123 0.35 -13.74 -10.16
C ASP A 123 -0.40 -13.16 -11.38
N ASP A 124 -0.39 -11.84 -11.57
CA ASP A 124 -0.92 -11.21 -12.77
C ASP A 124 -0.01 -11.41 -13.99
N VAL A 125 -0.62 -11.47 -15.18
CA VAL A 125 0.10 -11.56 -16.46
C VAL A 125 0.42 -10.16 -16.98
N LYS A 126 1.68 -9.90 -17.33
CA LYS A 126 2.06 -8.63 -17.98
C LYS A 126 1.48 -8.56 -19.39
N THR A 127 0.72 -7.52 -19.68
CA THR A 127 0.14 -7.29 -21.01
C THR A 127 1.18 -6.78 -22.01
N GLN A 128 0.89 -6.92 -23.30
CA GLN A 128 1.73 -6.37 -24.37
C GLN A 128 1.86 -4.85 -24.25
N GLU A 129 0.75 -4.15 -23.97
CA GLU A 129 0.73 -2.69 -23.81
C GLU A 129 1.61 -2.25 -22.63
N THR A 130 1.53 -2.96 -21.51
CA THR A 130 2.36 -2.66 -20.32
C THR A 130 3.84 -2.91 -20.63
N ARG A 131 4.17 -4.02 -21.29
CA ARG A 131 5.55 -4.30 -21.72
C ARG A 131 6.08 -3.19 -22.63
N ASP A 132 5.32 -2.79 -23.64
CA ASP A 132 5.75 -1.79 -24.62
C ASP A 132 5.90 -0.40 -24.01
N TYR A 133 4.99 -0.02 -23.11
CA TYR A 133 5.09 1.21 -22.33
C TYR A 133 6.38 1.27 -21.51
N TYR A 134 6.75 0.18 -20.84
CA TYR A 134 7.98 0.14 -20.04
C TYR A 134 9.22 0.16 -20.92
N ASP A 135 9.21 -0.58 -22.03
CA ASP A 135 10.31 -0.59 -23.01
C ASP A 135 10.55 0.81 -23.60
N GLN A 136 9.46 1.55 -23.88
CA GLN A 136 9.55 2.92 -24.36
C GLN A 136 10.14 3.88 -23.33
N MET A 137 9.77 3.74 -22.05
CA MET A 137 10.22 4.65 -20.99
C MET A 137 11.63 4.32 -20.47
N LEU A 138 11.98 3.04 -20.39
CA LEU A 138 13.22 2.57 -19.76
C LEU A 138 14.31 2.21 -20.77
N GLY A 139 13.95 2.04 -22.04
CA GLY A 139 14.83 1.57 -23.10
C GLY A 139 14.60 0.10 -23.47
N GLN A 140 15.05 -0.26 -24.67
CA GLN A 140 14.82 -1.57 -25.26
C GLN A 140 15.38 -2.69 -24.37
N GLY A 141 14.53 -3.67 -24.06
CA GLY A 141 14.85 -4.83 -23.22
C GLY A 141 14.44 -4.69 -21.76
N MET A 142 14.06 -3.48 -21.31
CA MET A 142 13.67 -3.22 -19.92
C MET A 142 12.16 -3.41 -19.67
N GLY A 143 11.36 -3.56 -20.73
CA GLY A 143 9.91 -3.75 -20.61
C GLY A 143 9.45 -5.06 -19.97
N GLY A 144 10.35 -6.04 -19.87
CA GLY A 144 10.02 -7.41 -19.44
C GLY A 144 9.36 -8.23 -20.56
N ILE A 145 8.59 -9.25 -20.16
CA ILE A 145 8.02 -10.26 -21.07
C ILE A 145 6.50 -10.17 -21.03
N ALA A 146 5.90 -9.85 -22.17
CA ALA A 146 4.45 -9.88 -22.34
C ALA A 146 3.93 -11.33 -22.36
N GLY A 147 2.75 -11.56 -21.79
CA GLY A 147 2.15 -12.90 -21.69
C GLY A 147 2.77 -13.80 -20.62
N ALA A 148 3.76 -13.32 -19.88
CA ALA A 148 4.32 -14.00 -18.72
C ALA A 148 3.81 -13.37 -17.41
N PHE A 149 3.78 -14.15 -16.33
CA PHE A 149 3.50 -13.65 -14.99
C PHE A 149 4.49 -12.54 -14.60
N GLN A 150 4.01 -11.58 -13.81
CA GLN A 150 4.85 -10.51 -13.24
C GLN A 150 5.84 -11.09 -12.22
N ASP A 151 5.41 -12.06 -11.43
CA ASP A 151 6.25 -12.94 -10.64
C ASP A 151 5.94 -14.43 -10.93
N PRO A 152 6.79 -15.13 -11.72
CA PRO A 152 6.56 -16.54 -12.04
C PRO A 152 6.72 -17.49 -10.84
N CYS A 153 7.36 -17.03 -9.77
CA CYS A 153 7.66 -17.77 -8.56
C CYS A 153 6.78 -17.37 -7.36
N TYR A 154 5.79 -16.48 -7.54
CA TYR A 154 4.83 -16.13 -6.50
C TYR A 154 4.25 -17.36 -5.81
N HIS A 155 4.40 -17.44 -4.48
CA HIS A 155 3.99 -18.56 -3.61
C HIS A 155 4.61 -19.93 -3.97
N LYS A 156 5.79 -19.95 -4.60
CA LYS A 156 6.50 -21.18 -4.99
C LYS A 156 7.87 -21.27 -4.34
N ALA A 157 8.40 -22.49 -4.28
CA ALA A 157 9.73 -22.76 -3.73
C ALA A 157 10.90 -22.06 -4.46
N CYS A 158 10.69 -21.55 -5.67
CA CYS A 158 11.69 -20.78 -6.40
C CYS A 158 11.75 -19.30 -6.00
N ASP A 159 10.79 -18.81 -5.22
CA ASP A 159 10.85 -17.46 -4.66
C ASP A 159 11.98 -17.38 -3.62
N SER A 160 13.08 -16.80 -4.04
CA SER A 160 14.37 -16.80 -3.38
C SER A 160 15.10 -15.52 -3.73
N ILE A 161 16.29 -15.29 -3.17
CA ILE A 161 17.10 -14.11 -3.54
C ILE A 161 17.45 -14.06 -5.04
N GLN A 162 17.36 -15.19 -5.76
CA GLN A 162 17.52 -15.23 -7.22
C GLN A 162 16.28 -14.74 -7.99
N ASN A 163 15.13 -14.58 -7.34
CA ASN A 163 13.85 -14.16 -7.92
C ASN A 163 13.63 -12.64 -7.81
N ILE A 164 14.69 -11.84 -7.79
CA ILE A 164 14.59 -10.39 -7.58
C ILE A 164 15.14 -9.64 -8.81
N ASN A 165 14.34 -8.72 -9.34
CA ASN A 165 14.83 -7.70 -10.26
C ASN A 165 15.45 -6.55 -9.44
N GLU A 166 16.78 -6.49 -9.38
CA GLU A 166 17.50 -5.50 -8.56
C GLU A 166 17.20 -4.05 -8.99
N PHE A 167 17.08 -3.78 -10.29
CA PHE A 167 16.74 -2.46 -10.80
C PHE A 167 15.35 -2.03 -10.30
N ALA A 168 14.36 -2.92 -10.41
CA ALA A 168 13.01 -2.61 -9.97
C ALA A 168 12.95 -2.38 -8.45
N PHE A 169 13.58 -3.29 -7.69
CA PHE A 169 13.69 -3.19 -6.24
C PHE A 169 14.32 -1.86 -5.80
N GLU A 170 15.42 -1.45 -6.43
CA GLU A 170 16.08 -0.18 -6.12
C GLU A 170 15.13 1.01 -6.32
N LYS A 171 14.40 1.07 -7.44
CA LYS A 171 13.48 2.20 -7.72
C LYS A 171 12.28 2.22 -6.78
N MET A 172 11.72 1.07 -6.46
CA MET A 172 10.61 0.96 -5.51
C MET A 172 11.04 1.38 -4.10
N VAL A 173 12.24 0.97 -3.65
CA VAL A 173 12.79 1.38 -2.35
C VAL A 173 13.11 2.88 -2.32
N GLN A 174 13.62 3.45 -3.42
CA GLN A 174 13.85 4.91 -3.53
C GLN A 174 12.54 5.70 -3.43
N ALA A 175 11.48 5.25 -4.11
CA ALA A 175 10.15 5.84 -4.00
C ALA A 175 9.60 5.76 -2.56
N ALA A 176 9.73 4.59 -1.94
CA ALA A 176 9.31 4.36 -0.55
C ALA A 176 10.04 5.29 0.44
N ALA A 177 11.36 5.37 0.34
CA ALA A 177 12.19 6.23 1.17
C ALA A 177 11.86 7.72 0.97
N TYR A 178 11.65 8.15 -0.27
CA TYR A 178 11.25 9.52 -0.59
C TYR A 178 9.89 9.88 0.03
N ALA A 179 8.90 8.99 -0.07
CA ALA A 179 7.59 9.20 0.56
C ALA A 179 7.70 9.30 2.07
N LEU A 180 8.43 8.38 2.70
CA LEU A 180 8.64 8.39 4.14
C LEU A 180 9.27 9.71 4.61
N GLU A 181 10.36 10.14 3.98
CA GLU A 181 11.06 11.36 4.35
C GLU A 181 10.18 12.60 4.15
N SER A 182 9.54 12.72 2.97
CA SER A 182 8.75 13.88 2.61
C SER A 182 7.55 14.06 3.53
N LEU A 183 6.79 12.99 3.76
CA LEU A 183 5.60 13.01 4.61
C LEU A 183 5.97 13.28 6.07
N ALA A 184 7.06 12.69 6.57
CA ALA A 184 7.51 12.93 7.94
C ALA A 184 8.04 14.35 8.19
N ARG A 185 8.37 15.11 7.13
CA ARG A 185 8.78 16.52 7.18
C ARG A 185 7.65 17.50 6.86
N GLN A 186 6.56 17.01 6.25
CA GLN A 186 5.46 17.83 5.76
C GLN A 186 4.83 18.69 6.85
N ASP A 187 4.40 19.89 6.47
CA ASP A 187 3.70 20.81 7.36
C ASP A 187 2.22 20.44 7.42
N ASN A 188 1.66 20.41 8.64
CA ASN A 188 0.25 20.10 8.87
C ASN A 188 -0.22 18.82 8.15
N LEU A 189 0.59 17.75 8.20
CA LEU A 189 0.29 16.46 7.55
C LEU A 189 -1.11 15.96 7.89
N THR A 190 -1.58 16.11 9.14
CA THR A 190 -2.95 15.75 9.53
C THR A 190 -4.01 16.45 8.69
N GLN A 191 -3.91 17.77 8.48
CA GLN A 191 -4.85 18.53 7.67
C GLN A 191 -4.73 18.18 6.18
N TRP A 192 -3.51 17.88 5.73
CA TRP A 192 -3.31 17.45 4.35
C TRP A 192 -3.92 16.07 4.08
N LEU A 193 -3.76 15.11 4.98
CA LEU A 193 -4.34 13.77 4.88
C LEU A 193 -5.86 13.78 5.08
N TYR A 194 -6.35 14.58 6.03
CA TYR A 194 -7.73 14.61 6.46
C TYR A 194 -8.32 16.03 6.31
N PRO A 195 -8.52 16.52 5.08
CA PRO A 195 -8.96 17.89 4.84
C PRO A 195 -10.34 18.20 5.45
N ASN A 196 -11.17 17.16 5.63
CA ASN A 196 -12.51 17.24 6.22
C ASN A 196 -12.53 16.82 7.70
N GLY A 197 -11.36 16.74 8.34
CA GLY A 197 -11.21 16.29 9.71
C GLY A 197 -10.90 14.79 9.82
N LYS A 198 -10.06 14.45 10.80
CA LYS A 198 -9.77 13.06 11.16
C LYS A 198 -10.83 12.57 12.15
N PHE A 199 -11.22 11.29 12.04
CA PHE A 199 -12.10 10.67 13.03
C PHE A 199 -11.49 10.78 14.44
N THR A 200 -12.25 11.33 15.39
CA THR A 200 -11.94 11.28 16.82
C THR A 200 -13.04 10.47 17.50
N ARG A 201 -12.64 9.60 18.42
CA ARG A 201 -13.51 8.62 19.10
C ARG A 201 -14.67 9.20 19.90
N SER A 202 -14.87 10.52 19.91
CA SER A 202 -15.81 11.19 20.82
C SER A 202 -17.26 11.24 20.32
N ASN A 203 -17.57 10.89 19.06
CA ASN A 203 -18.93 11.06 18.54
C ASN A 203 -19.54 9.72 18.09
N ASN A 204 -20.66 9.38 18.73
CA ASN A 204 -21.53 8.21 18.56
C ASN A 204 -22.26 8.12 17.20
N GLU A 205 -21.63 8.43 16.07
CA GLU A 205 -22.33 8.41 14.77
C GLU A 205 -21.48 7.88 13.62
N SER A 206 -21.53 6.56 13.44
CA SER A 206 -21.85 5.84 12.20
C SER A 206 -21.53 4.36 12.46
N PRO A 207 -22.37 3.40 12.01
CA PRO A 207 -22.05 1.99 12.18
C PRO A 207 -20.82 1.69 11.31
N GLN A 208 -19.61 1.71 11.89
CA GLN A 208 -18.55 0.86 11.36
C GLN A 208 -19.19 -0.51 11.22
N ARG A 209 -19.25 -1.01 9.98
CA ARG A 209 -19.72 -2.37 9.70
C ARG A 209 -19.05 -3.26 10.73
N LYS A 210 -19.82 -3.91 11.61
CA LYS A 210 -19.24 -4.82 12.58
C LYS A 210 -18.81 -6.05 11.79
N TYR A 211 -17.53 -6.13 11.46
CA TYR A 211 -16.93 -7.28 10.82
C TYR A 211 -16.07 -8.02 11.84
N ASN A 212 -16.05 -9.35 11.78
CA ASN A 212 -15.25 -10.21 12.65
C ASN A 212 -13.81 -10.30 12.15
N SER A 213 -13.58 -10.06 10.85
CA SER A 213 -12.28 -10.08 10.18
C SER A 213 -12.22 -9.06 9.04
N VAL A 214 -11.01 -8.64 8.67
CA VAL A 214 -10.78 -7.80 7.49
C VAL A 214 -11.14 -8.54 6.20
N ASN A 215 -11.05 -9.88 6.19
CA ASN A 215 -11.55 -10.71 5.10
C ASN A 215 -13.07 -10.57 4.96
N GLU A 216 -13.84 -10.54 6.06
CA GLU A 216 -15.28 -10.28 6.03
C GLU A 216 -15.59 -8.87 5.52
N TYR A 217 -14.75 -7.90 5.88
CA TYR A 217 -14.91 -6.51 5.47
C TYR A 217 -14.75 -6.35 3.95
N PHE A 218 -13.61 -6.79 3.40
CA PHE A 218 -13.29 -6.68 1.97
C PHE A 218 -13.83 -7.84 1.11
N GLY A 219 -14.53 -8.81 1.70
CA GLY A 219 -15.05 -9.97 0.96
C GLY A 219 -13.97 -10.94 0.46
N LEU A 220 -12.85 -11.02 1.17
CA LEU A 220 -11.71 -11.86 0.81
C LEU A 220 -11.96 -13.33 1.17
N PRO A 221 -11.42 -14.28 0.39
CA PRO A 221 -11.50 -15.69 0.75
C PRO A 221 -10.86 -15.95 2.13
N TYR A 222 -11.41 -16.92 2.85
CA TYR A 222 -10.76 -17.50 4.02
C TYR A 222 -9.77 -18.56 3.50
N PHE A 223 -8.47 -18.31 3.71
CA PHE A 223 -7.42 -19.28 3.41
C PHE A 223 -7.36 -20.37 4.50
#